data_AF-A0A972UD09-F1
#
_entry.id   AF-A0A972UD09-F1
#
_cell.length_a   1.000
_cell.length_b   1.000
_cell.length_c   1.000
_cell.angle_alpha   90.00
_cell.angle_beta   90.00
_cell.angle_gamma   90.00
#
_symmetry.space_group_name_H-M   'P 1'
#
loop_
_entity.id
_entity.type
_entity.pdbx_description
1 polymer ?
#
loop_
_entity_poly.entity_id
_entity_poly.type
_entity_poly.pdbx_seq_one_letter_code
_entity_poly.pdbx_strand_id
1 'polypeptide(L)'
;MLLSFPNWIIHIFSSLEWLAASLLLVRYGRLIGRRSVTVFGLSMLPHWAGSLSVLAYHITTDSIPFLLDLSEIINLFGSISLLLATVNILKETEKAAPAGFMALIGAIMISGKPHSWLGEDVFDAILQLSSVVYISFLIVLLVIWRRNRTLFSGLTVGGFWFVLVFISVTVFCMYVATEVRGYPTLSHDDLLHGSAESLLSISNLMIALGVQKSIRAHQRNTATQK
;
A
#
# COMPACT_ATOMS: atom_id res chain seq x y z
N MET A 1 -0.70 28.35 2.80
CA MET A 1 -0.45 26.90 2.65
C MET A 1 -0.61 26.28 4.02
N LEU A 2 -1.42 25.23 4.15
CA LEU A 2 -1.65 24.58 5.44
C LEU A 2 -0.45 23.73 5.87
N LEU A 3 0.23 23.10 4.91
CA LEU A 3 1.47 22.39 5.17
C LEU A 3 2.69 23.31 5.11
N SER A 4 3.56 23.15 6.09
CA SER A 4 4.92 23.68 6.08
C SER A 4 5.77 23.08 4.94
N PHE A 5 6.85 23.77 4.60
CA PHE A 5 7.81 23.31 3.58
C PHE A 5 8.40 21.92 3.88
N PRO A 6 8.80 21.57 5.12
CA PRO A 6 9.24 20.22 5.45
C PRO A 6 8.17 19.15 5.17
N ASN A 7 6.89 19.44 5.47
CA ASN A 7 5.82 18.48 5.22
C ASN A 7 5.57 18.26 3.73
N TRP A 8 5.69 19.31 2.91
CA TRP A 8 5.68 19.18 1.45
C TRP A 8 6.78 18.26 0.92
N ILE A 9 7.99 18.38 1.46
CA ILE A 9 9.10 17.49 1.13
C ILE A 9 8.68 16.05 1.42
N ILE A 10 8.19 15.75 2.63
CA ILE A 10 7.83 14.37 3.01
C ILE A 10 6.78 13.79 2.05
N HIS A 11 5.73 14.54 1.70
CA HIS A 11 4.68 14.06 0.77
C HIS A 11 5.20 13.78 -0.65
N ILE A 12 6.05 14.66 -1.17
CA ILE A 12 6.63 14.49 -2.51
C ILE A 12 7.56 13.27 -2.50
N PHE A 13 8.41 13.14 -1.48
CA PHE A 13 9.32 12.02 -1.36
C PHE A 13 8.59 10.70 -1.12
N SER A 14 7.58 10.63 -0.25
CA SER A 14 6.79 9.42 -0.02
C SER A 14 6.15 8.92 -1.32
N SER A 15 5.58 9.82 -2.12
CA SER A 15 5.01 9.49 -3.45
C SER A 15 6.08 8.98 -4.43
N LEU A 16 7.22 9.66 -4.52
CA LEU A 16 8.33 9.27 -5.41
C LEU A 16 8.98 7.94 -4.99
N GLU A 17 9.10 7.68 -3.69
CA GLU A 17 9.63 6.44 -3.14
C GLU A 17 8.74 5.24 -3.48
N TRP A 18 7.42 5.41 -3.40
CA TRP A 18 6.47 4.37 -3.83
C TRP A 18 6.58 4.09 -5.33
N LEU A 19 6.67 5.14 -6.17
CA LEU A 19 6.91 4.99 -7.59
C LEU A 19 8.23 4.26 -7.88
N ALA A 20 9.31 4.66 -7.19
CA ALA A 20 10.61 4.01 -7.32
C ALA A 20 10.57 2.54 -6.92
N ALA A 21 9.89 2.21 -5.82
CA ALA A 21 9.68 0.83 -5.38
C ALA A 21 8.94 0.01 -6.44
N SER A 22 7.86 0.55 -7.02
CA SER A 22 7.11 -0.08 -8.12
C SER A 22 8.00 -0.36 -9.32
N LEU A 23 8.75 0.63 -9.80
CA LEU A 23 9.64 0.50 -10.96
C LEU A 23 10.80 -0.47 -10.72
N LEU A 24 11.35 -0.51 -9.50
CA LEU A 24 12.36 -1.49 -9.10
C LEU A 24 11.78 -2.91 -9.15
N LEU A 25 10.53 -3.09 -8.77
CA LEU A 25 9.85 -4.39 -8.73
C LEU A 25 9.50 -4.88 -10.14
N VAL A 26 9.09 -3.96 -11.03
CA VAL A 26 8.98 -4.19 -12.49
C VAL A 26 10.32 -4.64 -13.06
N ARG A 27 11.40 -3.92 -12.75
CA ARG A 27 12.76 -4.27 -13.20
C ARG A 27 13.17 -5.65 -12.68
N TYR A 28 12.93 -5.93 -11.40
CA TYR A 28 13.24 -7.21 -10.79
C TYR A 28 12.49 -8.36 -11.47
N GLY A 29 11.20 -8.21 -11.72
CA GLY A 29 10.40 -9.21 -12.45
C GLY A 29 10.94 -9.52 -13.84
N ARG A 30 11.35 -8.49 -14.59
CA ARG A 30 12.01 -8.64 -15.90
C ARG A 30 13.36 -9.35 -15.78
N LEU A 31 14.16 -9.00 -14.78
CA LEU A 31 15.49 -9.61 -14.55
C LEU A 31 15.41 -11.10 -14.27
N ILE A 32 14.45 -11.54 -13.46
CA ILE A 32 14.27 -12.98 -13.14
C ILE A 32 13.40 -13.73 -14.15
N GLY A 33 12.98 -13.08 -15.25
CA GLY A 33 12.12 -13.67 -16.27
C GLY A 33 10.70 -14.00 -15.80
N ARG A 34 10.20 -13.39 -14.72
CA ARG A 34 8.85 -13.65 -14.17
C ARG A 34 7.89 -12.51 -14.49
N ARG A 35 7.00 -12.75 -15.46
CA ARG A 35 5.96 -11.78 -15.86
C ARG A 35 5.02 -11.44 -14.72
N SER A 36 4.64 -12.39 -13.88
CA SER A 36 3.75 -12.16 -12.73
C SER A 36 4.31 -11.16 -11.72
N VAL A 37 5.61 -11.22 -11.44
CA VAL A 37 6.31 -10.23 -10.60
C VAL A 37 6.39 -8.86 -11.27
N THR A 38 6.56 -8.84 -12.59
CA THR A 38 6.52 -7.59 -13.37
C THR A 38 5.14 -6.93 -13.27
N VAL A 39 4.08 -7.73 -13.42
CA VAL A 39 2.69 -7.28 -13.29
C VAL A 39 2.41 -6.80 -11.87
N PHE A 40 2.89 -7.50 -10.84
CA PHE A 40 2.78 -7.03 -9.45
C PHE A 40 3.37 -5.62 -9.26
N GLY A 41 4.54 -5.34 -9.84
CA GLY A 41 5.12 -4.00 -9.79
C GLY A 41 4.23 -2.95 -10.45
N LEU A 42 3.64 -3.26 -11.61
CA LEU A 42 2.70 -2.36 -12.29
C LEU A 42 1.38 -2.18 -11.51
N SER A 43 0.93 -3.22 -10.80
CA SER A 43 -0.27 -3.17 -9.95
C SER A 43 -0.15 -2.22 -8.76
N MET A 44 1.06 -1.72 -8.44
CA MET A 44 1.27 -0.67 -7.44
C MET A 44 0.93 0.74 -7.96
N LEU A 45 0.86 0.95 -9.29
CA LEU A 45 0.69 2.28 -9.88
C LEU A 45 -0.65 2.99 -9.57
N PRO A 46 -1.79 2.29 -9.37
CA PRO A 46 -3.00 2.98 -8.96
C PRO A 46 -2.82 3.70 -7.61
N HIS A 47 -2.19 3.09 -6.60
CA HIS A 47 -1.90 3.78 -5.32
C HIS A 47 -1.02 5.02 -5.52
N TRP A 48 -0.06 4.96 -6.46
CA TRP A 48 0.72 6.15 -6.82
C TRP A 48 -0.18 7.25 -7.39
N ALA A 49 -1.08 6.91 -8.31
CA ALA A 49 -2.06 7.87 -8.86
C ALA A 49 -2.97 8.45 -7.76
N GLY A 50 -3.39 7.65 -6.78
CA GLY A 50 -4.13 8.13 -5.61
C GLY A 50 -3.35 9.18 -4.82
N SER A 51 -2.04 8.95 -4.61
CA SER A 51 -1.17 9.94 -3.94
C SER A 51 -1.10 11.29 -4.68
N LEU A 52 -1.23 11.30 -6.01
CA LEU A 52 -1.27 12.53 -6.80
C LEU A 52 -2.55 13.33 -6.53
N SER A 53 -3.68 12.66 -6.29
CA SER A 53 -4.93 13.31 -5.88
C SER A 53 -4.81 13.94 -4.49
N VAL A 54 -4.12 13.30 -3.54
CA VAL A 54 -3.83 13.87 -2.21
C VAL A 54 -2.90 15.09 -2.31
N LEU A 55 -1.84 15.00 -3.13
CA LEU A 55 -0.97 16.14 -3.41
C LEU A 55 -1.78 17.30 -4.03
N ALA A 56 -2.66 17.02 -4.99
CA ALA A 56 -3.53 18.02 -5.59
C ALA A 56 -4.48 18.66 -4.56
N TYR A 57 -5.03 17.87 -3.63
CA TYR A 57 -5.83 18.37 -2.51
C TYR A 57 -5.05 19.42 -1.70
N HIS A 58 -3.80 19.11 -1.33
CA HIS A 58 -2.96 20.04 -0.59
C HIS A 58 -2.52 21.28 -1.39
N ILE A 59 -2.34 21.16 -2.72
CA ILE A 59 -2.12 22.32 -3.59
C ILE A 59 -3.31 23.28 -3.50
N THR A 60 -4.53 22.75 -3.41
CA THR A 60 -5.75 23.56 -3.28
C THR A 60 -5.96 24.13 -1.87
N THR A 61 -4.97 24.05 -0.99
CA THR A 61 -5.08 24.41 0.42
C THR A 61 -6.27 23.72 1.10
N ASP A 62 -6.44 22.43 0.78
CA ASP A 62 -7.43 21.54 1.40
C ASP A 62 -8.89 21.95 1.13
N SER A 63 -9.13 22.74 0.07
CA SER A 63 -10.44 23.33 -0.24
C SER A 63 -11.35 22.48 -1.12
N ILE A 64 -10.83 21.41 -1.75
CA ILE A 64 -11.58 20.54 -2.67
C ILE A 64 -11.63 19.09 -2.11
N PRO A 65 -12.55 18.77 -1.19
CA PRO A 65 -12.65 17.44 -0.57
C PRO A 65 -12.78 16.29 -1.56
N PHE A 66 -13.42 16.53 -2.72
CA PHE A 66 -13.55 15.54 -3.80
C PHE A 66 -12.22 14.91 -4.23
N LEU A 67 -11.08 15.62 -4.12
CA LEU A 67 -9.77 15.07 -4.45
C LEU A 67 -9.33 13.97 -3.47
N LEU A 68 -9.74 14.06 -2.20
CA LEU A 68 -9.54 12.98 -1.23
C LEU A 68 -10.44 11.79 -1.55
N ASP A 69 -11.73 12.01 -1.81
CA ASP A 69 -12.66 10.94 -2.20
C ASP A 69 -12.15 10.19 -3.44
N LEU A 70 -11.62 10.93 -4.42
CA LEU A 70 -11.04 10.36 -5.63
C LEU A 70 -9.79 9.53 -5.32
N SER A 71 -8.92 10.00 -4.42
CA SER A 71 -7.74 9.25 -3.95
C SER A 71 -8.16 7.89 -3.37
N GLU A 72 -9.21 7.86 -2.56
CA GLU A 72 -9.69 6.64 -1.91
C GLU A 72 -10.27 5.63 -2.89
N ILE A 73 -11.06 6.09 -3.86
CA ILE A 73 -11.57 5.24 -4.94
C ILE A 73 -10.38 4.62 -5.71
N ILE A 74 -9.40 5.45 -6.09
CA ILE A 74 -8.20 4.98 -6.78
C ILE A 74 -7.41 3.97 -5.93
N ASN A 75 -7.33 4.20 -4.62
CA ASN A 75 -6.66 3.30 -3.68
C ASN A 75 -7.40 1.95 -3.55
N LEU A 76 -8.74 1.93 -3.57
CA LEU A 76 -9.50 0.68 -3.63
C LEU A 76 -9.15 -0.12 -4.90
N PHE A 77 -9.11 0.53 -6.06
CA PHE A 77 -8.65 -0.11 -7.31
C PHE A 77 -7.21 -0.61 -7.20
N GLY A 78 -6.33 0.14 -6.52
CA GLY A 78 -4.97 -0.27 -6.20
C GLY A 78 -4.90 -1.55 -5.37
N SER A 79 -5.65 -1.60 -4.27
CA SER A 79 -5.72 -2.77 -3.38
C SER A 79 -6.22 -4.00 -4.12
N ILE A 80 -7.26 -3.84 -4.96
CA ILE A 80 -7.80 -4.92 -5.81
C ILE A 80 -6.73 -5.39 -6.81
N SER A 81 -6.05 -4.47 -7.48
CA SER A 81 -4.99 -4.78 -8.45
C SER A 81 -3.84 -5.57 -7.80
N LEU A 82 -3.40 -5.15 -6.60
CA LEU A 82 -2.38 -5.84 -5.82
C LEU A 82 -2.84 -7.24 -5.40
N LEU A 83 -4.06 -7.39 -4.92
CA LEU A 83 -4.61 -8.69 -4.55
C LEU A 83 -4.65 -9.64 -5.76
N LEU A 84 -5.17 -9.18 -6.90
CA LEU A 84 -5.25 -9.98 -8.12
C LEU A 84 -3.86 -10.39 -8.63
N ALA A 85 -2.88 -9.48 -8.65
CA ALA A 85 -1.52 -9.79 -9.05
C ALA A 85 -0.86 -10.80 -8.10
N THR A 86 -1.11 -10.66 -6.79
CA THR A 86 -0.59 -11.57 -5.76
C THR A 86 -1.22 -12.95 -5.87
N VAL A 87 -2.54 -13.04 -6.07
CA VAL A 87 -3.23 -14.31 -6.34
C VAL A 87 -2.72 -14.97 -7.61
N ASN A 88 -2.42 -14.20 -8.66
CA ASN A 88 -1.82 -14.74 -9.88
C ASN A 88 -0.44 -15.35 -9.62
N ILE A 89 0.41 -14.68 -8.83
CA ILE A 89 1.68 -15.26 -8.39
C ILE A 89 1.45 -16.54 -7.58
N LEU A 90 0.48 -16.56 -6.65
CA LEU A 90 0.18 -17.74 -5.85
C LEU A 90 -0.21 -18.94 -6.72
N LYS A 91 -1.06 -18.73 -7.73
CA LYS A 91 -1.47 -19.77 -8.70
C LYS A 91 -0.29 -20.35 -9.47
N GLU A 92 0.69 -19.51 -9.86
CA GLU A 92 1.94 -19.96 -10.48
C GLU A 92 2.87 -20.71 -9.50
N THR A 93 2.64 -20.58 -8.20
CA THR A 93 3.43 -21.22 -7.14
C THR A 93 2.83 -22.56 -6.66
N GLU A 94 1.71 -23.01 -7.25
CA GLU A 94 0.95 -24.20 -6.84
C GLU A 94 0.89 -25.30 -7.92
N LYS A 95 1.08 -26.59 -7.58
CA LYS A 95 -0.01 -27.53 -7.20
C LYS A 95 -0.95 -26.98 -6.13
N ALA A 96 -2.24 -26.99 -6.48
CA ALA A 96 -3.37 -26.22 -5.92
C ALA A 96 -3.46 -26.09 -4.39
N ALA A 97 -3.98 -24.94 -3.97
CA ALA A 97 -4.34 -24.59 -2.62
C ALA A 97 -5.52 -25.47 -2.24
N PRO A 98 -5.59 -25.96 -1.00
CA PRO A 98 -6.80 -26.60 -0.53
C PRO A 98 -7.94 -25.57 -0.61
N ALA A 99 -9.03 -25.97 -1.27
CA ALA A 99 -10.23 -25.16 -1.53
C ALA A 99 -10.80 -24.45 -0.29
N GLY A 100 -10.46 -24.93 0.92
CA GLY A 100 -10.82 -24.31 2.20
C GLY A 100 -10.25 -22.89 2.41
N PHE A 101 -9.14 -22.51 1.78
CA PHE A 101 -8.54 -21.17 1.96
C PHE A 101 -9.28 -20.07 1.19
N MET A 102 -9.73 -20.38 -0.04
CA MET A 102 -10.60 -19.47 -0.82
C MET A 102 -11.99 -19.36 -0.17
N ALA A 103 -12.47 -20.44 0.45
CA ALA A 103 -13.71 -20.44 1.23
C ALA A 103 -13.60 -19.59 2.51
N LEU A 104 -12.44 -19.51 3.16
CA LEU A 104 -12.22 -18.62 4.31
C LEU A 104 -12.24 -17.13 3.92
N ILE A 105 -11.66 -16.78 2.76
CA ILE A 105 -11.75 -15.43 2.19
C ILE A 105 -13.23 -15.11 1.84
N GLY A 106 -13.95 -16.07 1.25
CA GLY A 106 -15.39 -15.95 1.00
C GLY A 106 -16.24 -15.87 2.28
N ALA A 107 -15.84 -16.52 3.37
CA ALA A 107 -16.56 -16.49 4.64
C ALA A 107 -16.34 -15.17 5.41
N ILE A 108 -15.13 -14.59 5.34
CA ILE A 108 -14.87 -13.22 5.83
C ILE A 108 -15.68 -12.20 5.00
N MET A 109 -15.91 -12.47 3.71
CA MET A 109 -16.77 -11.66 2.84
C MET A 109 -18.28 -11.83 3.12
N ILE A 110 -18.71 -12.82 3.93
CA ILE A 110 -20.15 -13.10 4.22
C ILE A 110 -20.39 -13.27 5.73
N SER A 111 -19.65 -12.56 6.58
CA SER A 111 -20.05 -12.41 7.99
C SER A 111 -19.51 -11.12 8.61
N GLY A 112 -20.01 -10.02 8.10
CA GLY A 112 -20.03 -8.73 8.78
C GLY A 112 -21.10 -7.93 8.06
N LYS A 113 -22.28 -7.78 8.67
CA LYS A 113 -23.33 -6.94 8.08
C LYS A 113 -22.82 -5.50 8.10
N PRO A 114 -22.60 -4.84 6.96
CA PRO A 114 -22.50 -3.39 6.97
C PRO A 114 -23.92 -2.85 7.08
N HIS A 115 -24.19 -2.07 8.11
CA HIS A 115 -25.29 -1.11 8.03
C HIS A 115 -24.83 -0.01 7.07
N SER A 116 -25.62 0.30 6.04
CA SER A 116 -25.31 1.44 5.17
C SER A 116 -26.50 2.01 4.42
N TRP A 117 -26.62 3.34 4.45
CA TRP A 117 -27.31 4.21 3.50
C TRP A 117 -26.30 5.24 2.97
N LEU A 118 -26.43 5.71 1.73
CA LEU A 118 -25.78 6.97 1.32
C LEU A 118 -26.20 8.07 2.32
N GLY A 119 -25.21 8.69 2.93
CA GLY A 119 -25.04 8.80 4.39
C GLY A 119 -23.57 8.42 4.70
N GLU A 120 -23.04 8.68 5.91
CA GLU A 120 -21.64 8.36 6.32
C GLU A 120 -21.18 6.95 5.90
N ASP A 121 -22.15 6.05 5.71
CA ASP A 121 -21.95 4.63 5.52
C ASP A 121 -21.40 4.16 4.14
N VAL A 122 -21.50 4.92 3.04
CA VAL A 122 -20.91 4.46 1.74
C VAL A 122 -19.42 4.72 1.68
N PHE A 123 -18.99 5.84 2.25
CA PHE A 123 -17.58 6.15 2.44
C PHE A 123 -16.92 5.13 3.37
N ASP A 124 -17.57 4.86 4.51
CA ASP A 124 -17.13 3.81 5.44
C ASP A 124 -17.11 2.43 4.79
N ALA A 125 -18.06 2.10 3.92
CA ALA A 125 -18.06 0.85 3.18
C ALA A 125 -16.89 0.74 2.19
N ILE A 126 -16.53 1.82 1.48
CA ILE A 126 -15.37 1.85 0.57
C ILE A 126 -14.07 1.66 1.36
N LEU A 127 -13.92 2.37 2.48
CA LEU A 127 -12.75 2.26 3.36
C LEU A 127 -12.64 0.86 3.99
N GLN A 128 -13.76 0.32 4.48
CA GLN A 128 -13.81 -1.02 5.04
C GLN A 128 -13.49 -2.08 3.98
N LEU A 129 -14.09 -1.97 2.79
CA LEU A 129 -13.80 -2.87 1.68
C LEU A 129 -12.33 -2.77 1.25
N SER A 130 -11.79 -1.57 1.09
CA SER A 130 -10.38 -1.35 0.75
C SER A 130 -9.46 -1.99 1.79
N SER A 131 -9.78 -1.84 3.08
CA SER A 131 -9.04 -2.46 4.18
C SER A 131 -9.09 -4.00 4.13
N VAL A 132 -10.27 -4.59 3.91
CA VAL A 132 -10.43 -6.05 3.76
C VAL A 132 -9.64 -6.57 2.56
N VAL A 133 -9.71 -5.88 1.43
CA VAL A 133 -8.97 -6.24 0.21
C VAL A 133 -7.46 -6.13 0.45
N TYR A 134 -7.00 -5.05 1.08
CA TYR A 134 -5.59 -4.84 1.39
C TYR A 134 -5.04 -5.89 2.37
N ILE A 135 -5.78 -6.20 3.45
CA ILE A 135 -5.41 -7.27 4.39
C ILE A 135 -5.37 -8.63 3.68
N SER A 136 -6.33 -8.91 2.81
CA SER A 136 -6.33 -10.13 1.99
C SER A 136 -5.08 -10.22 1.12
N PHE A 137 -4.70 -9.11 0.49
CA PHE A 137 -3.45 -8.98 -0.26
C PHE A 137 -2.24 -9.31 0.63
N LEU A 138 -2.14 -8.69 1.81
CA LEU A 138 -1.02 -8.91 2.75
C LEU A 138 -0.90 -10.36 3.20
N ILE A 139 -2.03 -11.03 3.47
CA ILE A 139 -2.07 -12.43 3.88
C ILE A 139 -1.58 -13.32 2.73
N VAL A 140 -2.08 -13.13 1.50
CA VAL A 140 -1.63 -13.92 0.34
C VAL A 140 -0.15 -13.68 0.06
N LEU A 141 0.33 -12.43 0.16
CA LEU A 141 1.74 -12.09 0.02
C LEU A 141 2.60 -12.81 1.07
N LEU A 142 2.14 -12.86 2.32
CA LEU A 142 2.81 -13.57 3.41
C LEU A 142 2.86 -15.09 3.14
N VAL A 143 1.79 -15.68 2.62
CA VAL A 143 1.75 -17.10 2.21
C VAL A 143 2.77 -17.39 1.12
N ILE A 144 2.82 -16.57 0.06
CA ILE A 144 3.80 -16.71 -1.03
C ILE A 144 5.22 -16.63 -0.47
N TRP A 145 5.49 -15.66 0.40
CA TRP A 145 6.80 -15.50 1.01
C TRP A 145 7.20 -16.67 1.89
N ARG A 146 6.28 -17.24 2.69
CA ARG A 146 6.55 -18.43 3.49
C ARG A 146 6.85 -19.65 2.62
N ARG A 147 6.16 -19.81 1.48
CA ARG A 147 6.38 -20.91 0.53
C ARG A 147 7.65 -20.74 -0.29
N ASN A 148 7.99 -19.51 -0.68
CA ASN A 148 9.15 -19.21 -1.50
C ASN A 148 9.83 -17.89 -1.08
N ARG A 149 10.83 -18.03 -0.19
CA ARG A 149 11.63 -16.93 0.36
C ARG A 149 12.53 -16.24 -0.67
N THR A 150 12.70 -16.83 -1.85
CA THR A 150 13.57 -16.28 -2.90
C THR A 150 12.83 -15.30 -3.79
N LEU A 151 11.49 -15.39 -3.87
CA LEU A 151 10.71 -14.53 -4.76
C LEU A 151 10.67 -13.09 -4.24
N PHE A 152 10.31 -12.88 -2.97
CA PHE A 152 10.27 -11.57 -2.32
C PHE A 152 11.21 -11.53 -1.11
N SER A 153 11.93 -10.42 -0.94
CA SER A 153 12.71 -10.18 0.28
C SER A 153 11.77 -10.03 1.48
N GLY A 154 12.17 -10.53 2.64
CA GLY A 154 11.43 -10.29 3.88
C GLY A 154 11.27 -8.81 4.23
N LEU A 155 12.21 -7.96 3.79
CA LEU A 155 12.11 -6.51 3.97
C LEU A 155 11.00 -5.91 3.10
N THR A 156 10.80 -6.42 1.88
CA THR A 156 9.71 -5.99 0.99
C THR A 156 8.35 -6.35 1.59
N VAL A 157 8.19 -7.60 2.03
CA VAL A 157 6.95 -8.05 2.70
C VAL A 157 6.72 -7.27 3.98
N GLY A 158 7.76 -7.07 4.79
CA GLY A 158 7.70 -6.24 5.99
C GLY A 158 7.28 -4.80 5.72
N GLY A 159 7.75 -4.20 4.62
CA GLY A 159 7.36 -2.84 4.22
C GLY A 159 5.85 -2.73 3.94
N PHE A 160 5.29 -3.65 3.17
CA PHE A 160 3.83 -3.68 2.93
C PHE A 160 3.01 -3.84 4.22
N TRP A 161 3.47 -4.69 5.16
CA TRP A 161 2.84 -4.81 6.47
C TRP A 161 3.02 -3.56 7.35
N PHE A 162 4.14 -2.85 7.22
CA PHE A 162 4.42 -1.63 7.97
C PHE A 162 3.44 -0.49 7.63
N VAL A 163 2.79 -0.53 6.46
CA VAL A 163 1.69 0.40 6.13
C VAL A 163 0.57 0.35 7.17
N LEU A 164 0.29 -0.80 7.80
CA LEU A 164 -0.71 -0.89 8.87
C LEU A 164 -0.28 -0.11 10.13
N VAL A 165 1.03 -0.04 10.40
CA VAL A 165 1.57 0.78 11.49
C VAL A 165 1.37 2.25 11.17
N PHE A 166 1.70 2.65 9.93
CA PHE A 166 1.41 4.01 9.45
C PHE A 166 -0.08 4.36 9.63
N ILE A 167 -1.01 3.55 9.10
CA ILE A 167 -2.46 3.81 9.24
C ILE A 167 -2.86 3.96 10.72
N SER A 168 -2.39 3.05 11.58
CA SER A 168 -2.73 3.07 13.00
C SER A 168 -2.23 4.35 13.70
N VAL A 169 -1.00 4.77 13.41
CA VAL A 169 -0.43 6.00 13.96
C VAL A 169 -1.12 7.24 13.38
N THR A 170 -1.43 7.25 12.09
CA THR A 170 -2.15 8.37 11.44
C THR A 170 -3.53 8.58 12.06
N VAL A 171 -4.29 7.52 12.30
CA VAL A 171 -5.59 7.61 12.99
C VAL A 171 -5.43 8.18 14.41
N PHE A 172 -4.42 7.75 15.14
CA PHE A 172 -4.11 8.30 16.46
C PHE A 172 -3.72 9.79 16.39
N CYS A 173 -2.82 10.16 15.48
CA CYS A 173 -2.41 11.55 15.25
C CYS A 173 -3.60 12.43 14.85
N MET A 174 -4.51 11.92 14.03
CA MET A 174 -5.74 12.60 13.65
C MET A 174 -6.62 12.87 14.87
N TYR A 175 -6.87 11.86 15.71
CA TYR A 175 -7.62 12.04 16.96
C TYR A 175 -6.98 13.08 17.88
N VAL A 176 -5.65 13.06 18.06
CA VAL A 176 -4.97 14.07 18.88
C VAL A 176 -5.09 15.47 18.26
N ALA A 177 -5.00 15.60 16.93
CA ALA A 177 -5.15 16.89 16.27
C ALA A 177 -6.57 17.46 16.43
N THR A 178 -7.61 16.66 16.17
CA THR A 178 -9.00 17.13 16.15
C THR A 178 -9.61 17.20 17.55
N GLU A 179 -9.57 16.12 18.31
CA GLU A 179 -10.30 16.00 19.58
C GLU A 179 -9.53 16.61 20.75
N VAL A 180 -8.20 16.54 20.73
CA VAL A 180 -7.37 17.01 21.86
C VAL A 180 -6.87 18.44 21.63
N ARG A 181 -6.44 18.77 20.41
CA ARG A 181 -5.88 20.09 20.06
C ARG A 181 -6.87 21.04 19.41
N GLY A 182 -8.04 20.55 18.98
CA GLY A 182 -9.11 21.38 18.42
C GLY A 182 -8.87 21.85 16.98
N TYR A 183 -7.94 21.21 16.25
CA TYR A 183 -7.73 21.52 14.83
C TYR A 183 -8.84 20.94 13.95
N PRO A 184 -9.21 21.59 12.82
CA PRO A 184 -10.24 21.06 11.93
C PRO A 184 -9.89 19.69 11.33
N THR A 185 -8.61 19.48 11.01
CA THR A 185 -8.09 18.25 10.40
C THR A 185 -6.63 18.04 10.83
N LEU A 186 -6.10 16.84 10.59
CA LEU A 186 -4.68 16.54 10.82
C LEU A 186 -3.74 17.49 10.07
N SER A 187 -4.12 17.96 8.87
CA SER A 187 -3.27 18.82 8.05
C SER A 187 -2.98 20.20 8.63
N HIS A 188 -3.73 20.63 9.64
CA HIS A 188 -3.50 21.87 10.38
C HIS A 188 -2.46 21.71 11.51
N ASP A 189 -2.07 20.48 11.85
CA ASP A 189 -1.03 20.19 12.84
C ASP A 189 0.23 19.65 12.14
N ASP A 190 1.14 20.56 11.80
CA ASP A 190 2.34 20.22 11.02
C ASP A 190 3.17 19.10 11.65
N LEU A 191 3.30 19.08 12.98
CA LEU A 191 4.12 18.09 13.68
C LEU A 191 3.48 16.70 13.60
N LEU A 192 2.20 16.60 13.96
CA LEU A 192 1.49 15.33 13.94
C LEU A 192 1.36 14.79 12.51
N HIS A 193 1.02 15.66 11.56
CA HIS A 193 0.90 15.29 10.16
C HIS A 193 2.22 14.79 9.57
N GLY A 194 3.30 15.59 9.68
CA GLY A 194 4.61 15.21 9.16
C GLY A 194 5.17 13.94 9.80
N SER A 195 4.95 13.77 11.11
CA SER A 195 5.38 12.57 11.83
C SER A 195 4.67 11.32 11.31
N ALA A 196 3.36 11.38 11.08
CA ALA A 196 2.58 10.28 10.53
C ALA A 196 3.04 9.95 9.10
N GLU A 197 3.12 10.96 8.22
CA GLU A 197 3.53 10.78 6.82
C GLU A 197 4.95 10.20 6.68
N SER A 198 5.86 10.53 7.62
CA SER A 198 7.21 9.95 7.62
C SER A 198 7.24 8.42 7.78
N LEU A 199 6.23 7.83 8.43
CA LEU A 199 6.12 6.37 8.55
C LEU A 199 5.77 5.73 7.20
N LEU A 200 5.03 6.43 6.34
CA LEU A 200 4.77 5.98 4.97
C LEU A 200 6.07 5.97 4.16
N SER A 201 6.91 7.00 4.29
CA SER A 201 8.25 7.03 3.67
C SER A 201 9.12 5.85 4.15
N ILE A 202 9.12 5.56 5.46
CA ILE A 202 9.84 4.38 6.01
C ILE A 202 9.34 3.08 5.36
N SER A 203 8.02 2.89 5.24
CA SER A 203 7.44 1.73 4.55
C SER A 203 7.93 1.62 3.11
N ASN A 204 7.88 2.73 2.35
CA ASN A 204 8.25 2.76 0.94
C ASN A 204 9.74 2.42 0.74
N LEU A 205 10.60 2.94 1.62
CA LEU A 205 12.03 2.61 1.64
C LEU A 205 12.28 1.14 1.97
N MET A 206 11.55 0.54 2.93
CA MET A 206 11.63 -0.89 3.20
C MET A 206 11.30 -1.72 1.94
N ILE A 207 10.22 -1.35 1.23
CA ILE A 207 9.83 -2.02 -0.02
C ILE A 207 10.95 -1.91 -1.05
N ALA A 208 11.40 -0.68 -1.36
CA ALA A 208 12.43 -0.40 -2.36
C ALA A 208 13.77 -1.08 -2.06
N LEU A 209 14.28 -0.93 -0.83
CA LEU A 209 15.54 -1.56 -0.39
C LEU A 209 15.43 -3.08 -0.38
N GLY A 210 14.26 -3.62 -0.03
CA GLY A 210 13.98 -5.05 -0.08
C GLY A 210 14.07 -5.61 -1.51
N VAL A 211 13.50 -4.91 -2.49
CA VAL A 211 13.59 -5.28 -3.90
C VAL A 211 15.02 -5.17 -4.41
N GLN A 212 15.71 -4.08 -4.06
CA GLN A 212 17.11 -3.87 -4.45
C GLN A 212 18.03 -4.97 -3.89
N LYS A 213 17.76 -5.46 -2.67
CA LYS A 213 18.45 -6.62 -2.10
C LYS A 213 18.21 -7.89 -2.93
N SER A 214 16.98 -8.14 -3.38
CA SER A 214 16.66 -9.28 -4.26
C SER A 214 17.36 -9.20 -5.62
N ILE A 215 17.39 -8.02 -6.25
CA ILE A 215 18.12 -7.80 -7.50
C ILE A 215 19.62 -8.13 -7.33
N ARG A 216 20.25 -7.59 -6.29
CA ARG A 216 21.68 -7.84 -5.99
C ARG A 216 21.96 -9.30 -5.65
N ALA A 217 21.03 -10.00 -5.02
CA ALA A 217 21.16 -11.43 -4.74
C ALA A 217 21.11 -12.25 -6.04
N HIS A 218 20.16 -11.95 -6.93
CA HIS A 218 20.05 -12.64 -8.21
C HIS A 218 21.30 -12.45 -9.09
N GLN A 219 21.77 -11.21 -9.22
CA GLN A 219 22.97 -10.89 -10.02
C GLN A 219 24.23 -11.61 -9.51
N ARG A 220 24.41 -11.69 -8.19
CA ARG A 220 25.54 -12.42 -7.58
C ARG A 220 25.48 -13.91 -7.90
N ASN A 221 24.30 -14.53 -7.77
CA ASN A 221 24.11 -15.95 -8.06
C ASN A 221 24.38 -16.27 -9.55
N THR A 222 23.96 -15.39 -10.47
CA THR A 222 24.24 -15.55 -11.90
C THR A 222 25.72 -15.39 -12.21
N ALA A 223 26.43 -14.48 -11.53
CA ALA A 223 27.87 -14.29 -11.73
C ALA A 223 28.69 -15.49 -11.23
N THR A 224 28.28 -16.14 -10.14
CA THR A 224 28.94 -17.37 -9.64
C THR A 224 28.68 -18.62 -10.48
N GLN A 225 27.71 -18.58 -11.40
CA GLN A 225 27.35 -19.70 -12.28
C GLN A 225 28.00 -19.61 -13.68
N LYS A 226 28.70 -18.51 -13.97
CA LYS A 226 29.49 -18.31 -15.20
C LYS A 226 30.96 -18.58 -14.92
#